data_AF-A0A537QTE9-F1
#
_entry.id   AF-A0A537QTE9-F1
#
_cell.length_a   1.000
_cell.length_b   1.000
_cell.length_c   1.000
_cell.angle_alpha   90.00
_cell.angle_beta   90.00
_cell.angle_gamma   90.00
#
_symmetry.space_group_name_H-M   'P 1'
#
loop_
_entity.id
_entity.type
_entity.pdbx_description
1 polymer ?
#
loop_
_entity_poly.entity_id
_entity_poly.type
_entity_poly.pdbx_seq_one_letter_code
_entity_poly.pdbx_strand_id
1 'polypeptide(L)'
;MRDDQIRASKLIGAAVYDPADQKIGTVDELVLNPDGKVADVVLGVGGFLGAGEKHVAVPMAELKRGKNDHFVLAATKDSLKQMANFELKTASTAGSGSSAHK
;
A
#
# COMPACT_ATOMS: atom_id res chain seq x y z
N MET A 1 -9.03 -22.31 -2.29
CA MET A 1 -9.11 -20.94 -2.85
C MET A 1 -9.23 -21.10 -4.34
N ARG A 2 -10.00 -20.26 -5.04
CA ARG A 2 -10.00 -20.32 -6.50
C ARG A 2 -8.73 -19.64 -7.01
N ASP A 3 -8.22 -20.10 -8.15
CA ASP A 3 -6.95 -19.59 -8.72
C ASP A 3 -7.05 -18.11 -9.15
N ASP A 4 -8.27 -17.60 -9.28
CA ASP A 4 -8.60 -16.21 -9.62
C ASP A 4 -8.75 -15.28 -8.39
N GLN A 5 -8.56 -15.78 -7.17
CA GLN A 5 -8.79 -15.03 -5.94
C GLN A 5 -7.53 -14.77 -5.13
N ILE A 6 -7.43 -13.54 -4.64
CA ILE A 6 -6.42 -13.12 -3.68
C ILE A 6 -7.15 -12.63 -2.42
N ARG A 7 -6.72 -13.10 -1.25
CA ARG A 7 -7.26 -12.56 0.01
C ARG A 7 -6.71 -11.17 0.22
N ALA A 8 -7.59 -10.24 0.58
CA ALA A 8 -7.17 -8.92 1.06
C ALA A 8 -6.14 -9.02 2.19
N SER A 9 -6.31 -9.98 3.12
CA SER A 9 -5.35 -10.25 4.20
C SER A 9 -3.99 -10.81 3.77
N LYS A 10 -3.84 -11.21 2.50
CA LYS A 10 -2.55 -11.57 1.90
C LYS A 10 -1.95 -10.43 1.10
N LEU A 11 -2.78 -9.50 0.62
CA LEU A 11 -2.33 -8.29 -0.07
C LEU A 11 -1.85 -7.25 0.94
N ILE A 12 -2.67 -6.91 1.93
CA ILE A 12 -2.33 -5.93 2.97
C ILE A 12 -1.13 -6.44 3.76
N GLY A 13 -0.09 -5.61 3.88
CA GLY A 13 1.20 -5.94 4.48
C GLY A 13 2.17 -6.68 3.56
N ALA A 14 1.78 -7.02 2.32
CA ALA A 14 2.67 -7.68 1.38
C ALA A 14 3.74 -6.72 0.85
N ALA A 15 4.96 -7.24 0.70
CA ALA A 15 6.03 -6.50 0.04
C ALA A 15 5.79 -6.45 -1.48
N VAL A 16 6.03 -5.27 -2.05
CA VAL A 16 5.99 -5.02 -3.50
C VAL A 16 7.42 -4.82 -4.00
N TYR A 17 7.71 -5.46 -5.12
CA TYR A 17 9.02 -5.48 -5.76
C TYR A 17 8.95 -4.88 -7.16
N ASP A 18 10.08 -4.40 -7.65
CA ASP A 18 10.23 -4.05 -9.07
C ASP A 18 10.60 -5.28 -9.93
N PRO A 19 10.69 -5.14 -11.27
CA PRO A 19 11.10 -6.24 -12.14
C PRO A 19 12.55 -6.74 -11.91
N ALA A 20 13.37 -5.99 -11.18
CA ALA A 20 14.74 -6.34 -10.81
C ALA A 20 14.81 -7.01 -9.42
N ASP A 21 13.67 -7.42 -8.86
CA ASP A 21 13.54 -8.06 -7.55
C ASP A 21 13.97 -7.17 -6.37
N GLN A 22 13.92 -5.85 -6.55
CA GLN A 22 14.19 -4.90 -5.47
C GLN A 22 12.89 -4.52 -4.77
N LYS A 23 12.88 -4.60 -3.43
CA LYS A 23 11.72 -4.15 -2.64
C LYS A 23 11.54 -2.64 -2.78
N ILE A 24 10.40 -2.22 -3.29
CA ILE A 24 10.07 -0.80 -3.47
C ILE A 24 9.11 -0.27 -2.39
N GLY A 25 8.26 -1.14 -1.82
CA GLY A 25 7.30 -0.73 -0.80
C GLY A 25 6.55 -1.88 -0.14
N THR A 26 5.49 -1.53 0.59
CA THR A 26 4.54 -2.46 1.22
C THR A 26 3.12 -2.00 0.90
N VAL A 27 2.17 -2.92 0.76
CA VAL A 27 0.76 -2.58 0.60
C VAL A 27 0.17 -2.18 1.95
N ASP A 28 -0.33 -0.95 2.06
CA ASP A 28 -0.95 -0.44 3.28
C ASP A 28 -2.47 -0.57 3.25
N GLU A 29 -3.09 -0.26 2.10
CA GLU A 29 -4.55 -0.22 1.97
C GLU A 29 -5.01 -0.62 0.56
N LEU A 30 -6.26 -1.08 0.46
CA LEU A 30 -6.96 -1.35 -0.79
C LEU A 30 -8.12 -0.37 -0.93
N VAL A 31 -8.18 0.35 -2.04
CA VAL A 31 -9.28 1.26 -2.36
C VAL A 31 -10.27 0.54 -3.25
N LEU A 32 -11.54 0.51 -2.82
CA LEU A 32 -12.60 -0.19 -3.55
C LEU A 32 -13.53 0.82 -4.24
N ASN A 33 -13.94 0.46 -5.45
CA ASN A 33 -15.09 1.08 -6.12
C ASN A 33 -16.40 0.67 -5.41
N PRO A 34 -17.49 1.44 -5.60
CA PRO A 34 -18.81 1.08 -5.05
C PRO A 34 -19.35 -0.28 -5.51
N ASP A 35 -18.85 -0.80 -6.64
CA ASP A 35 -19.19 -2.14 -7.15
C ASP A 35 -18.43 -3.28 -6.44
N GLY A 36 -17.61 -2.96 -5.44
CA GLY A 36 -16.86 -3.91 -4.63
C GLY A 36 -15.54 -4.38 -5.23
N LYS A 37 -15.13 -3.85 -6.40
CA LYS A 37 -13.82 -4.17 -6.99
C LYS A 37 -12.73 -3.27 -6.42
N VAL A 38 -11.53 -3.82 -6.24
CA VAL A 38 -10.35 -3.03 -5.89
C VAL A 38 -9.95 -2.18 -7.10
N ALA A 39 -10.03 -0.87 -6.94
CA ALA A 39 -9.61 0.11 -7.94
C ALA A 39 -8.09 0.32 -7.84
N ASP A 40 -7.63 0.66 -6.65
CA ASP A 40 -6.25 1.03 -6.36
C ASP A 40 -5.71 0.28 -5.14
N VAL A 41 -4.39 0.15 -5.12
CA VAL A 41 -3.61 -0.34 -3.99
C VAL A 41 -2.76 0.82 -3.50
N VAL A 42 -2.84 1.13 -2.21
CA VAL A 42 -2.00 2.16 -1.60
C VAL A 42 -0.71 1.51 -1.13
N LEU A 43 0.41 1.97 -1.68
CA LEU A 43 1.74 1.52 -1.34
C LEU A 43 2.43 2.51 -0.41
N GLY A 44 2.92 2.01 0.72
CA GLY A 44 3.89 2.68 1.57
C GLY A 44 5.29 2.57 0.98
N VAL A 45 5.88 3.71 0.61
CA VAL A 45 7.16 3.81 -0.11
C VAL A 45 8.15 4.65 0.70
N GLY A 46 9.20 4.00 1.20
CA GLY A 46 10.21 4.65 2.03
C GLY A 46 9.76 4.84 3.48
N GLY A 47 10.69 5.28 4.35
CA GLY A 47 10.42 5.37 5.78
C GLY A 47 10.29 4.01 6.47
N PHE A 48 9.86 4.05 7.74
CA PHE A 48 9.41 2.89 8.51
C PHE A 48 7.95 3.14 8.86
N LEU A 49 7.03 2.21 8.54
CA LEU A 49 5.61 2.17 8.93
C LEU A 49 5.12 3.42 9.70
N GLY A 50 4.80 4.49 8.97
CA GLY A 50 4.29 5.77 9.48
C GLY A 50 5.28 6.94 9.58
N ALA A 51 6.57 6.72 9.84
CA ALA A 51 7.56 7.81 9.95
C ALA A 51 8.34 8.01 8.64
N GLY A 52 8.08 9.13 7.95
CA GLY A 52 8.73 9.46 6.68
C GLY A 52 8.30 8.54 5.53
N GLU A 53 7.21 7.80 5.72
CA GLU A 53 6.57 6.98 4.70
C GLU A 53 5.73 7.86 3.79
N LYS A 54 5.78 7.56 2.49
CA LYS A 54 4.94 8.18 1.48
C LYS A 54 3.94 7.16 0.98
N HIS A 55 2.67 7.54 0.97
CA HIS A 55 1.63 6.69 0.44
C HIS A 55 1.40 7.03 -1.03
N VAL A 56 1.33 6.01 -1.87
CA VAL A 56 1.15 6.17 -3.32
C VAL A 56 0.07 5.20 -3.77
N ALA A 57 -1.03 5.73 -4.30
CA ALA A 57 -2.04 4.89 -4.93
C ALA A 57 -1.58 4.44 -6.32
N VAL A 58 -1.66 3.15 -6.57
CA VAL A 58 -1.40 2.55 -7.88
C VAL A 58 -2.60 1.71 -8.32
N PRO A 59 -2.99 1.70 -9.61
CA PRO A 59 -4.09 0.88 -10.06
C PRO A 59 -3.84 -0.60 -9.78
N MET A 60 -4.84 -1.33 -9.28
CA MET A 60 -4.72 -2.77 -9.00
C MET A 60 -4.29 -3.57 -10.24
N ALA A 61 -4.68 -3.10 -11.44
CA ALA A 61 -4.32 -3.72 -12.72
C ALA A 61 -2.81 -3.68 -13.03
N GLU A 62 -2.05 -2.77 -12.42
CA GLU A 62 -0.60 -2.68 -12.60
C GLU A 62 0.17 -3.65 -11.69
N LEU A 63 -0.46 -4.10 -10.59
CA LEU A 63 0.14 -5.03 -9.65
C LEU A 63 0.05 -6.46 -10.17
N LYS A 64 1.20 -7.06 -10.45
CA LYS A 64 1.31 -8.44 -10.96
C LYS A 64 1.72 -9.39 -9.87
N ARG A 65 1.27 -10.64 -9.95
CA ARG A 65 1.78 -11.72 -9.10
C ARG A 65 3.10 -12.20 -9.67
N GLY A 66 4.17 -12.04 -8.90
CA GLY A 66 5.51 -12.53 -9.20
C GLY A 66 5.69 -14.00 -8.81
N LYS A 67 6.95 -14.45 -8.83
CA LYS A 67 7.33 -15.75 -8.29
C LYS A 67 7.23 -15.72 -6.76
N ASN A 68 7.11 -16.90 -6.14
CA ASN A 68 7.08 -17.06 -4.67
C ASN A 68 6.00 -16.24 -3.96
N ASP A 69 4.87 -15.95 -4.62
CA ASP A 69 3.72 -15.25 -4.04
C ASP A 69 3.98 -13.77 -3.68
N HIS A 70 5.03 -13.15 -4.24
CA HIS A 70 5.31 -11.73 -4.08
C HIS A 70 4.60 -10.89 -5.14
N PHE A 71 4.38 -9.60 -4.88
CA PHE A 71 3.78 -8.68 -5.83
C PHE A 71 4.84 -7.87 -6.55
N VAL A 72 4.66 -7.68 -7.85
CA VAL A 72 5.57 -6.96 -8.73
C VAL A 72 4.85 -5.78 -9.36
N LEU A 73 5.46 -4.60 -9.30
CA LEU A 73 5.02 -3.40 -9.98
C LEU A 73 6.12 -2.95 -10.93
N ALA A 74 5.76 -2.58 -12.17
CA ALA A 74 6.72 -2.08 -13.15
C ALA A 74 7.07 -0.60 -12.89
N ALA A 75 7.56 -0.29 -11.70
CA ALA A 75 7.95 1.05 -11.26
C ALA A 75 9.20 0.98 -10.37
N THR A 76 9.96 2.07 -10.30
CA THR A 76 11.12 2.16 -9.39
C THR A 76 10.71 2.85 -8.10
N LYS A 77 11.39 2.52 -6.99
CA LYS A 77 11.16 3.18 -5.70
C LYS A 77 11.25 4.71 -5.80
N ASP A 78 12.20 5.23 -6.56
CA ASP A 78 12.39 6.68 -6.69
C ASP A 78 11.29 7.35 -7.53
N SER A 79 10.75 6.67 -8.55
CA SER A 79 9.59 7.17 -9.30
C SER A 79 8.37 7.31 -8.38
N LEU A 80 8.11 6.31 -7.54
CA LEU A 80 6.99 6.34 -6.59
C LEU A 80 7.18 7.45 -5.54
N LYS A 81 8.40 7.69 -5.06
CA LYS A 81 8.69 8.82 -4.14
C LYS A 81 8.37 10.19 -4.74
N GLN A 82 8.37 10.34 -6.06
CA GLN A 82 8.08 11.60 -6.75
C GLN A 82 6.60 11.79 -7.07
N MET A 83 5.77 10.74 -6.97
CA MET A 83 4.33 10.82 -7.22
C MET A 83 3.62 11.69 -6.19
N ALA A 84 2.34 12.02 -6.41
CA ALA A 84 1.53 12.68 -5.39
C ALA A 84 1.40 11.78 -4.15
N ASN A 85 1.42 12.38 -2.95
CA ASN A 85 1.09 11.65 -1.73
C ASN A 85 -0.41 11.33 -1.74
N PHE A 86 -0.74 10.07 -1.48
CA PHE A 86 -2.10 9.65 -1.22
C PHE A 86 -2.43 10.00 0.23
N GLU A 87 -3.33 10.97 0.41
CA GLU A 87 -3.78 11.36 1.74
C GLU A 87 -4.69 10.27 2.30
N LEU A 88 -4.11 9.40 3.13
CA LEU A 88 -4.88 8.55 4.02
C LEU A 88 -5.63 9.48 4.97
N LYS A 89 -6.92 9.74 4.68
CA LYS A 89 -7.82 10.35 5.64
C LYS A 89 -8.02 9.34 6.77
N THR A 90 -7.06 9.29 7.67
CA THR A 90 -7.31 8.76 9.00
C THR A 90 -8.46 9.60 9.55
N ALA A 91 -9.59 8.96 9.84
CA ALA A 91 -10.57 9.60 10.68
C ALA A 91 -9.80 10.01 11.94
N SER A 92 -9.60 11.32 12.13
CA SER A 92 -8.94 11.88 13.28
C SER A 92 -9.79 11.60 14.52
N THR A 93 -9.68 10.38 15.05
CA THR A 93 -10.12 9.97 16.37
C THR A 93 -8.95 9.33 17.08
N ALA A 94 -7.91 10.13 17.27
CA ALA A 94 -7.01 9.98 18.41
C ALA A 94 -6.42 11.37 18.65
N GLY A 95 -7.25 12.23 19.25
CA GLY A 95 -6.79 13.48 19.81
C GLY A 95 -5.60 13.18 20.74
N SER A 96 -4.54 13.94 20.52
CA SER A 96 -3.64 14.36 21.57
C SER A 96 -4.48 14.79 22.78
N GLY A 97 -4.56 13.91 23.77
CA GLY A 97 -5.25 14.09 25.04
C GLY A 97 -4.34 13.66 26.17
N SER A 98 -3.09 14.14 26.16
CA SER A 98 -2.31 14.24 27.39
C SER A 98 -2.98 15.30 28.26
N SER A 99 -3.75 14.88 29.26
CA SER A 99 -3.99 15.69 30.45
C SER A 99 -4.16 14.75 31.63
N ALA A 100 -3.06 14.55 32.34
CA ALA A 100 -3.09 14.19 33.74
C ALA A 100 -3.80 15.30 34.52
N HIS A 101 -4.90 15.00 35.19
CA HIS A 101 -5.30 15.70 36.41
C HIS A 101 -6.07 14.75 37.33
N LYS A 102 -5.35 14.30 38.36
CA LYS A 102 -5.73 14.03 39.76
C LYS A 102 -6.97 13.18 40.09
#